data_AF-A0A6B3GE90-F1
#
_entry.id   AF-A0A6B3GE90-F1
#
_cell.length_a   1.000
_cell.length_b   1.000
_cell.length_c   1.000
_cell.angle_alpha   90.00
_cell.angle_beta   90.00
_cell.angle_gamma   90.00
#
_symmetry.space_group_name_H-M   'P 1'
#
loop_
_entity.id
_entity.type
_entity.pdbx_description
1 polymer ?
#
loop_
_entity_poly.entity_id
_entity_poly.type
_entity_poly.pdbx_seq_one_letter_code
_entity_poly.pdbx_strand_id
1 'polypeptide(L)' 'VAVTAPDGRVHLFVRNAEKGLSTRVRDAVTGRWSGWRDMGGGEIQDGVSAVVDTAGRVHVYAAGHHAVHHWTQDAPDTDV' A
#
# COMPACT_ATOMS: atom_id res chain seq x y z
N VAL A 1 -6.19 4.32 2.43
CA VAL A 1 -5.17 5.35 2.81
C VAL A 1 -4.19 5.55 1.68
N ALA A 2 -3.45 6.67 1.67
CA ALA A 2 -2.41 6.91 0.68
C ALA A 2 -1.15 7.45 1.34
N VAL A 3 -0.01 7.24 0.70
CA VAL A 3 1.28 7.79 1.12
C VAL A 3 2.09 8.22 -0.09
N THR A 4 2.87 9.29 0.06
CA THR A 4 3.81 9.76 -0.95
C THR A 4 5.20 9.24 -0.59
N ALA A 5 5.80 8.47 -1.50
CA ALA A 5 7.16 7.97 -1.36
C ALA A 5 8.18 9.08 -1.71
N PRO A 6 9.46 8.94 -1.31
CA PRO A 6 10.49 9.96 -1.59
C PRO A 6 10.71 10.25 -3.07
N ASP A 7 10.46 9.28 -3.95
CA ASP A 7 10.46 9.45 -5.42
C ASP A 7 9.28 10.30 -5.96
N GLY A 8 8.36 10.73 -5.10
CA GLY A 8 7.21 11.54 -5.45
C GLY A 8 6.01 10.75 -5.96
N ARG A 9 6.10 9.41 -6.09
CA ARG A 9 4.95 8.57 -6.43
C ARG A 9 3.99 8.51 -5.25
N VAL A 10 2.69 8.41 -5.55
CA VAL A 10 1.65 8.24 -4.52
C VAL A 10 1.11 6.82 -4.57
N HIS A 11 1.29 6.07 -3.49
CA HIS A 11 0.73 4.75 -3.35
C HIS A 11 -0.63 4.85 -2.64
N LEU A 12 -1.69 4.38 -3.30
CA LEU A 12 -3.06 4.35 -2.75
C LEU A 12 -3.43 2.90 -2.41
N PHE A 13 -3.82 2.68 -1.15
CA PHE A 13 -4.23 1.37 -0.64
C PHE A 13 -5.68 1.37 -0.18
N VAL A 14 -6.40 0.31 -0.54
CA VAL A 14 -7.81 0.09 -0.17
C VAL A 14 -8.03 -1.36 0.24
N ARG A 15 -8.90 -1.59 1.21
CA ARG A 15 -9.47 -2.91 1.43
C ARG A 15 -10.37 -3.26 0.24
N ASN A 16 -10.20 -4.44 -0.34
CA ASN A 16 -10.99 -4.90 -1.47
C ASN A 16 -12.19 -5.77 -1.05
N ALA A 17 -13.00 -6.19 -2.02
CA ALA A 17 -14.21 -6.98 -1.77
C ALA A 17 -13.92 -8.35 -1.13
N GLU A 18 -12.77 -8.95 -1.43
CA GLU A 18 -12.29 -10.21 -0.86
C GLU A 18 -11.66 -10.04 0.54
N LYS A 19 -11.83 -8.85 1.14
CA LYS A 19 -11.25 -8.47 2.43
C LYS A 19 -9.72 -8.51 2.46
N GLY A 20 -9.08 -8.50 1.29
CA GLY A 20 -7.64 -8.30 1.11
C GLY A 20 -7.30 -6.83 0.86
N LEU A 21 -6.05 -6.56 0.49
CA LEU A 21 -5.58 -5.22 0.17
C LEU A 21 -5.39 -5.08 -1.35
N SER A 22 -5.81 -3.96 -1.92
CA SER A 22 -5.47 -3.59 -3.30
C SER A 22 -4.75 -2.24 -3.34
N THR A 23 -3.83 -2.10 -4.29
CA THR A 23 -3.04 -0.89 -4.48
C THR A 23 -3.13 -0.37 -5.92
N ARG A 24 -2.92 0.94 -6.06
CA ARG A 24 -2.53 1.56 -7.33
C ARG A 24 -1.57 2.71 -7.06
N VAL A 25 -0.72 3.01 -8.03
CA VAL A 25 0.34 4.01 -7.88
C VAL A 25 0.13 5.16 -8.86
N ARG A 26 0.22 6.39 -8.38
CA ARG A 26 0.26 7.58 -9.22
C ARG A 26 1.71 7.90 -9.55
N ASP A 27 2.01 7.94 -10.84
CA ASP A 27 3.30 8.35 -11.35
C ASP A 27 3.60 9.83 -11.01
N ALA A 28 4.81 10.11 -10.57
CA ALA A 28 5.21 11.44 -10.10
C ALA A 28 5.25 12.47 -11.25
N VAL A 29 5.67 12.05 -12.43
CA VAL A 29 5.94 12.93 -13.58
C VAL A 29 4.69 13.17 -14.41
N THR A 30 4.06 12.09 -14.86
CA THR A 30 2.89 12.10 -15.73
C THR A 30 1.60 12.32 -14.96
N GLY A 31 1.61 12.08 -13.64
CA GLY A 31 0.43 12.16 -12.79
C GLY A 31 -0.63 11.09 -13.05
N ARG A 32 -0.32 10.10 -13.91
CA ARG A 32 -1.22 9.02 -14.27
C ARG A 32 -1.25 7.95 -13.20
N TRP A 33 -2.43 7.36 -13.00
CA TRP A 33 -2.59 6.20 -12.12
C TRP A 33 -2.32 4.92 -12.90
N SER A 34 -1.62 3.98 -12.26
CA SER A 34 -1.57 2.59 -12.69
C SER A 34 -2.95 1.94 -12.62
N GLY A 35 -3.08 0.76 -13.23
CA GLY A 35 -4.17 -0.15 -12.90
C GLY A 35 -4.12 -0.58 -11.43
N TRP A 36 -5.25 -1.09 -10.94
CA TRP A 36 -5.33 -1.73 -9.63
C TRP A 36 -4.56 -3.05 -9.62
N ARG A 37 -3.85 -3.32 -8.53
CA ARG A 37 -3.16 -4.57 -8.25
C ARG A 37 -3.68 -5.13 -6.93
N ASP A 38 -3.94 -6.43 -6.91
CA ASP A 38 -4.24 -7.15 -5.67
C ASP A 38 -2.94 -7.49 -4.93
N MET A 39 -2.90 -7.17 -3.65
CA MET A 39 -1.79 -7.42 -2.73
C MET A 39 -2.04 -8.66 -1.86
N GLY A 40 -3.20 -9.31 -2.03
CA GLY A 40 -3.61 -10.46 -1.24
C GLY A 40 -3.93 -10.10 0.21
N GLY A 41 -3.71 -11.06 1.10
CA GLY A 41 -4.19 -11.02 2.49
C GLY A 41 -5.62 -11.56 2.61
N GLY A 42 -6.28 -11.27 3.73
CA GLY A 42 -7.64 -11.70 3.97
C GLY A 42 -8.13 -11.34 5.37
N GLU A 43 -9.44 -11.26 5.56
CA GLU A 43 -10.08 -10.91 6.84
C GLU A 43 -9.61 -9.58 7.45
N ILE A 44 -9.18 -8.62 6.61
CA ILE A 44 -9.02 -7.23 7.04
C ILE A 44 -10.39 -6.75 7.53
N GLN A 45 -10.46 -6.27 8.77
CA GLN A 45 -11.69 -5.78 9.39
C GLN A 45 -11.90 -4.32 9.02
N ASP A 46 -10.98 -3.46 9.46
CA ASP A 46 -10.94 -2.02 9.17
C ASP A 46 -9.54 -1.49 9.50
N GLY A 47 -9.27 -0.22 9.17
CA GLY A 47 -8.05 0.47 9.57
C GLY A 47 -6.84 0.00 8.80
N VAL A 48 -6.68 0.51 7.57
CA VAL A 48 -5.41 0.44 6.84
C VAL A 48 -4.58 1.67 7.22
N SER A 49 -3.32 1.47 7.60
CA SER A 49 -2.36 2.55 7.85
C SER A 49 -1.14 2.38 6.95
N ALA A 50 -0.57 3.48 6.47
CA ALA A 50 0.61 3.48 5.62
C ALA A 50 1.63 4.50 6.12
N VAL A 51 2.91 4.11 6.15
CA VAL A 51 4.04 4.94 6.58
C VAL A 51 5.25 4.72 5.67
N VAL A 52 6.16 5.70 5.63
CA VAL A 52 7.47 5.56 4.96
C VAL A 52 8.54 5.46 6.04
N ASP A 53 9.40 4.44 5.97
CA ASP A 53 10.52 4.29 6.89
C ASP A 53 11.69 5.22 6.53
N THR A 54 12.72 5.27 7.38
CA THR A 54 13.89 6.13 7.14
C THR A 54 14.73 5.68 5.94
N ALA A 55 14.55 4.45 5.45
CA ALA A 55 15.18 3.96 4.24
C ALA A 55 14.37 4.31 2.98
N GLY A 56 13.19 4.92 3.12
CA GLY A 56 12.32 5.30 2.01
C GLY A 56 11.35 4.20 1.57
N ARG A 57 11.23 3.09 2.31
CA ARG A 57 10.28 2.02 1.99
C ARG A 57 8.90 2.34 2.53
N VAL A 58 7.89 2.02 1.74
CA VAL A 58 6.48 2.07 2.14
C VAL A 58 6.13 0.81 2.94
N HIS A 59 5.59 1.00 4.13
CA HIS A 59 5.00 -0.04 4.97
C HIS A 59 3.50 0.19 5.08
N VAL A 60 2.73 -0.88 4.93
CA VAL A 60 1.26 -0.86 5.07
C VAL A 60 0.83 -1.88 6.10
N TYR A 61 0.01 -1.44 7.04
CA TYR A 61 -0.52 -2.28 8.12
C TYR A 61 -2.04 -2.30 8.06
N ALA A 62 -2.65 -3.44 8.37
CA ALA A 62 -4.09 -3.56 8.48
C ALA A 62 -4.49 -4.51 9.61
N ALA A 63 -5.51 -4.17 10.38
CA ALA A 63 -6.05 -5.07 11.39
C ALA A 63 -6.82 -6.22 10.74
N GLY A 64 -6.36 -7.44 10.96
CA GLY A 64 -7.08 -8.67 10.65
C GLY A 64 -7.83 -9.19 11.88
N HIS A 65 -8.65 -10.22 11.69
CA HIS A 65 -9.45 -10.79 12.78
C HIS A 65 -8.61 -11.35 13.96
N HIS A 66 -7.42 -11.89 13.68
CA HIS A 66 -6.54 -12.51 14.69
C HIS A 66 -5.11 -11.96 14.71
N ALA A 67 -4.75 -11.07 13.78
CA ALA A 67 -3.38 -10.60 13.59
C ALA A 67 -3.37 -9.23 12.90
N VAL A 68 -2.21 -8.58 12.88
CA VAL A 68 -1.97 -7.41 12.02
C VAL A 68 -1.28 -7.90 10.76
N HIS A 69 -1.86 -7.56 9.60
CA HIS A 69 -1.20 -7.78 8.32
C HIS A 69 -0.17 -6.68 8.08
N HIS A 70 0.92 -7.04 7.41
CA HIS A 70 1.97 -6.11 7.02
C HIS A 70 2.42 -6.40 5.58
N TRP A 71 2.44 -5.36 4.75
CA TRP A 71 3.05 -5.36 3.43
C TRP A 71 4.16 -4.30 3.38
N THR A 72 5.22 -4.59 2.64
CA THR A 72 6.36 -3.69 2.46
C THR A 72 6.99 -3.90 1.09
N GLN A 73 7.63 -2.86 0.58
CA GLN A 73 8.51 -2.98 -0.58
C GLN A 73 9.78 -3.77 -0.22
N ASP A 74 10.31 -4.52 -1.18
CA ASP A 74 11.62 -5.18 -1.06
C ASP A 74 12.76 -4.15 -1.05
N ALA A 75 12.62 -3.07 -1.82
CA ALA A 75 13.56 -1.95 -1.89
C ALA A 75 12.80 -0.61 -2.03
N PRO A 76 13.42 0.53 -1.68
CA PRO A 76 12.81 1.85 -1.94
C PRO A 76 12.49 2.03 -3.42
N ASP A 77 11.49 2.86 -3.70
CA ASP A 77 11.08 3.25 -5.05
C ASP A 77 10.63 2.08 -5.96
N THR A 78 10.36 0.90 -5.40
CA THR A 78 9.68 -0.19 -6.12
C THR A 78 8.17 -0.10 -5.97
N ASP A 79 7.41 -1.04 -6.52
CA ASP A 79 6.03 -1.18 -6.06
C ASP A 79 6.00 -1.96 -4.75
N VAL A 80 4.96 -1.69 -3.94
CA VAL A 80 4.63 -2.53 -2.79
C VAL A 80 4.06 -3.83 -3.28
#